data_AF-A0A6J8DRV6-F1
#
_entry.id   AF-A0A6J8DRV6-F1
#
_cell.length_a   1.000
_cell.length_b   1.000
_cell.length_c   1.000
_cell.angle_alpha   90.00
_cell.angle_beta   90.00
_cell.angle_gamma   90.00
#
_symmetry.space_group_name_H-M   'P 1'
#
loop_
_entity.id
_entity.type
_entity.pdbx_description
1 polymer ?
#
loop_
_entity_poly.entity_id
_entity_poly.type
_entity_poly.pdbx_seq_one_letter_code
_entity_poly.pdbx_strand_id
1 'polypeptide(L)'
;MGVDILNFLDDLAGWDIPSSNDDAYAKLGLILQKCGVEESIEKACPPSTKMIFIGILFDSENMTISIDTQRLSEILQLVSNWLCSTDCTKREVQSLLGKLNFVSQCVCSGRIFVSRLLNWLRDFPDKGKLVIQADFKLDLLWWQEFLPGYNGVSMILSDEFSNPDQLFSVSACLTGCGGWMDGRYFHCSFPEFILDQNLHINLFEMLTIVVALKLWDKLLQI
;
A
#
# COMPACT_ATOMS: atom_id res chain seq x y z
N MET A 1 4.30 19.63 21.69
CA MET A 1 5.00 19.98 20.44
C MET A 1 6.32 19.26 20.47
N GLY A 2 6.41 18.18 19.71
CA GLY A 2 7.59 17.32 19.61
C GLY A 2 7.87 17.12 18.13
N VAL A 3 9.15 16.99 17.80
CA VAL A 3 9.60 16.59 16.47
C VAL A 3 9.50 15.06 16.44
N ASP A 4 8.81 14.52 15.46
CA ASP A 4 8.79 13.08 15.23
C ASP A 4 9.97 12.72 14.32
N ILE A 5 10.70 11.67 14.72
CA ILE A 5 11.87 11.19 13.99
C ILE A 5 11.70 9.70 13.73
N LEU A 6 11.85 9.32 12.46
CA LEU A 6 11.97 7.95 11.99
C LEU A 6 13.43 7.61 11.76
N ASN A 7 13.87 6.48 12.30
CA ASN A 7 15.20 5.94 12.10
C ASN A 7 15.12 4.58 11.44
N PHE A 8 15.84 4.41 10.32
CA PHE A 8 16.03 3.14 9.65
C PHE A 8 17.52 2.90 9.43
N LEU A 9 18.15 2.11 10.31
CA LEU A 9 19.59 1.84 10.30
C LEU A 9 20.42 3.13 10.38
N ASP A 10 21.00 3.55 9.25
CA ASP A 10 21.80 4.77 9.08
C ASP A 10 21.01 5.94 8.49
N ASP A 11 19.78 5.71 8.03
CA ASP A 11 18.90 6.73 7.48
C ASP A 11 17.98 7.33 8.57
N LEU A 12 18.02 8.66 8.72
CA LEU A 12 17.17 9.42 9.63
C LEU A 12 16.23 10.34 8.82
N ALA A 13 14.95 10.37 9.18
CA ALA A 13 13.98 11.32 8.66
C ALA A 13 13.19 11.94 9.82
N GLY A 14 12.86 13.23 9.70
CA GLY A 14 12.04 13.92 10.68
C GLY A 14 10.96 14.76 9.99
N TRP A 15 9.84 14.94 10.67
CA TRP A 15 8.76 15.81 10.22
C TRP A 15 8.22 16.62 11.40
N ASP A 16 7.97 17.91 11.14
CA ASP A 16 7.35 18.84 12.07
C ASP A 16 6.61 19.92 11.26
N ILE A 17 5.90 20.81 11.94
CA ILE A 17 5.26 21.96 11.33
C ILE A 17 6.30 22.95 10.78
N PRO A 18 5.95 23.73 9.71
CA PRO A 18 6.91 24.61 9.03
C PRO A 18 7.65 25.60 9.92
N SER A 19 7.05 26.08 11.01
CA SER A 19 7.66 27.08 11.90
C SER A 19 8.75 26.51 12.84
N SER A 20 8.89 25.19 12.95
CA SER A 20 9.80 24.50 13.88
C SER A 20 10.86 23.66 13.16
N ASN A 21 10.65 23.35 11.87
CA ASN A 21 11.48 22.42 11.12
C ASN A 21 12.98 22.81 11.02
N ASP A 22 13.29 24.09 10.78
CA ASP A 22 14.70 24.53 10.64
C ASP A 22 15.47 24.37 11.96
N ASP A 23 14.84 24.76 13.08
CA ASP A 23 15.42 24.61 14.41
C ASP A 23 15.58 23.13 14.79
N ALA A 24 14.59 22.29 14.42
CA ALA A 24 14.61 20.86 14.66
C ALA A 24 15.76 20.18 13.88
N TYR A 25 15.90 20.51 12.59
CA TYR A 25 16.95 20.01 11.73
C TYR A 25 18.34 20.40 12.25
N ALA A 26 18.54 21.67 12.61
CA ALA A 26 19.81 22.13 13.18
C ALA A 26 20.15 21.45 14.51
N LYS A 27 19.16 21.25 15.38
CA LYS A 27 19.33 20.53 16.65
C LYS A 27 19.71 19.06 16.42
N LEU A 28 19.11 18.39 15.44
CA LEU A 28 19.45 17.01 15.10
C LEU A 28 20.91 16.90 14.66
N GLY A 29 21.36 17.77 13.76
CA GLY A 29 22.77 17.82 13.33
C GLY A 29 23.75 18.02 14.50
N LEU A 30 23.43 18.92 15.44
CA LEU A 30 24.24 19.12 16.65
C LEU A 30 24.28 17.88 17.55
N ILE A 31 23.18 17.15 17.67
CA ILE A 31 23.13 15.91 18.47
C ILE A 31 23.98 14.83 17.81
N LEU A 32 23.86 14.62 16.50
CA LEU A 32 24.66 13.66 15.75
C LEU A 32 26.15 13.93 15.90
N GLN A 33 26.56 15.20 15.76
CA GLN A 33 27.95 15.62 15.96
C GLN A 33 28.44 15.32 17.39
N LYS A 34 27.63 15.61 18.42
CA LYS A 34 27.96 15.30 19.82
C LYS A 34 28.08 13.81 20.09
N CYS A 35 27.30 13.00 19.38
CA CYS A 35 27.36 11.55 19.45
C CYS A 35 28.52 10.95 18.65
N GLY A 36 29.32 11.77 17.96
CA GLY A 36 30.42 11.33 17.11
C GLY A 36 29.97 10.69 15.79
N VAL A 37 28.73 10.95 15.36
CA VAL A 37 28.19 10.49 14.08
C VAL A 37 28.44 11.58 13.03
N GLU A 38 29.05 11.20 11.91
CA GLU A 38 29.34 12.10 10.81
C GLU A 38 28.24 12.01 9.76
N GLU A 39 27.58 13.13 9.48
CA GLU A 39 26.51 13.21 8.48
C GLU A 39 27.08 13.25 7.05
N SER A 40 26.40 12.57 6.12
CA SER A 40 26.68 12.72 4.70
C SER A 40 26.03 14.01 4.17
N ILE A 41 26.81 15.09 4.09
CA ILE A 41 26.34 16.40 3.62
C ILE A 41 25.72 16.32 2.22
N GLU A 42 26.24 15.45 1.35
CA GLU A 42 25.73 15.25 -0.01
C GLU A 42 24.35 14.58 -0.06
N LYS A 43 24.01 13.79 0.98
CA LYS A 43 22.71 13.10 1.09
C LYS A 43 21.75 13.81 2.03
N ALA A 44 22.26 14.73 2.86
CA ALA A 44 21.47 15.50 3.80
C ALA A 44 20.45 16.35 3.05
N CYS A 45 19.18 16.23 3.44
CA CYS A 45 18.08 16.98 2.85
C CYS A 45 17.58 17.98 3.91
N PRO A 46 17.73 19.30 3.67
CA PRO A 46 17.15 20.29 4.58
C PRO A 46 15.62 20.18 4.57
N PRO A 47 14.94 20.81 5.54
CA PRO A 47 13.49 20.84 5.57
C PRO A 47 12.88 21.20 4.22
N SER A 48 12.01 20.31 3.73
CA SER A 48 11.42 20.38 2.40
C SER A 48 10.03 19.76 2.44
N THR A 49 9.14 20.22 1.57
CA THR A 49 7.82 19.60 1.36
C THR A 49 7.91 18.28 0.60
N LYS A 50 9.08 18.00 0.00
CA LYS A 50 9.37 16.77 -0.74
C LYS A 50 10.67 16.16 -0.24
N MET A 51 10.61 14.92 0.20
CA MET A 51 11.76 14.19 0.74
C MET A 51 11.79 12.76 0.24
N ILE A 52 12.96 12.28 -0.16
CA ILE A 52 13.18 10.86 -0.45
C ILE A 52 13.73 10.21 0.82
N PHE A 53 13.04 9.20 1.33
CA PHE A 53 13.49 8.39 2.45
C PHE A 53 13.36 6.91 2.07
N ILE A 54 14.40 6.10 2.30
CA ILE A 54 14.46 4.66 1.95
C ILE A 54 14.00 4.33 0.50
N GLY A 55 14.22 5.26 -0.44
CA GLY A 55 13.83 5.11 -1.85
C GLY A 55 12.34 5.35 -2.14
N ILE A 56 11.62 6.00 -1.23
CA ILE A 56 10.24 6.45 -1.38
C ILE A 56 10.23 7.98 -1.29
N LEU A 57 9.58 8.64 -2.25
CA LEU A 57 9.34 10.07 -2.24
C LEU A 57 8.04 10.37 -1.48
N PHE A 58 8.16 11.16 -0.42
CA PHE A 58 7.07 11.72 0.36
C PHE A 58 6.84 13.16 -0.08
N ASP A 59 5.60 13.50 -0.44
CA ASP A 59 5.16 14.84 -0.83
C ASP A 59 4.07 15.31 0.15
N SER A 60 4.43 16.22 1.05
CA SER A 60 3.51 16.75 2.07
C SER A 60 2.58 17.86 1.56
N GLU A 61 2.82 18.42 0.37
CA GLU A 61 1.89 19.35 -0.28
C GLU A 61 0.69 18.60 -0.83
N ASN A 62 0.94 17.47 -1.51
CA ASN A 62 -0.11 16.64 -2.09
C ASN A 62 -0.57 15.52 -1.13
N MET A 63 0.12 15.33 -0.01
CA MET A 63 -0.06 14.22 0.94
C MET A 63 0.04 12.85 0.27
N THR A 64 1.02 12.67 -0.62
CA THR A 64 1.20 11.43 -1.38
C THR A 64 2.57 10.78 -1.21
N ILE A 65 2.61 9.47 -1.50
CA ILE A 65 3.83 8.67 -1.57
C ILE A 65 4.04 8.13 -2.99
N SER A 66 5.28 8.15 -3.46
CA SER A 66 5.65 7.68 -4.79
C SER A 66 7.04 7.04 -4.82
N ILE A 67 7.29 6.24 -5.85
CA ILE A 67 8.65 5.88 -6.24
C ILE A 67 9.17 6.91 -7.25
N ASP A 68 10.49 7.06 -7.31
CA ASP A 68 11.12 7.94 -8.29
C ASP A 68 10.92 7.43 -9.74
N THR A 69 11.11 8.33 -10.71
CA THR A 69 10.87 8.06 -12.14
C THR A 69 11.84 7.04 -12.73
N GLN A 70 13.06 6.96 -12.21
CA GLN A 70 14.04 5.97 -12.64
C GLN A 70 13.58 4.58 -12.23
N ARG A 71 13.22 4.39 -10.96
CA ARG A 71 12.73 3.12 -10.43
C ARG A 71 11.41 2.70 -11.07
N LEU A 72 10.50 3.64 -11.34
CA LEU A 72 9.30 3.38 -12.13
C LEU A 72 9.66 2.78 -13.50
N SER A 73 10.60 3.40 -14.20
CA SER A 73 11.06 2.94 -15.52
C SER A 73 11.71 1.55 -15.45
N GLU A 74 12.55 1.29 -14.44
CA GLU A 74 13.18 -0.02 -14.20
C GLU A 74 12.13 -1.12 -13.98
N ILE A 75 11.07 -0.84 -13.23
CA ILE A 75 9.99 -1.79 -12.96
C ILE A 75 9.16 -2.05 -14.21
N LEU A 76 8.80 -1.01 -14.98
CA LEU A 76 8.06 -1.17 -16.23
C LEU A 76 8.86 -1.98 -17.26
N GLN A 77 10.16 -1.75 -17.36
CA GLN A 77 11.04 -2.53 -18.22
C GLN A 77 11.14 -3.99 -17.75
N LEU A 78 11.27 -4.21 -16.44
CA LEU A 78 11.27 -5.55 -15.85
C LEU A 78 9.98 -6.30 -16.17
N VAL A 79 8.83 -5.68 -15.93
CA VAL A 79 7.50 -6.26 -16.22
C VAL A 79 7.37 -6.59 -17.71
N SER A 80 7.79 -5.69 -18.59
CA SER A 80 7.77 -5.90 -20.05
C SER A 80 8.60 -7.12 -20.47
N ASN A 81 9.78 -7.31 -19.87
CA ASN A 81 10.62 -8.48 -20.13
C ASN A 81 9.98 -9.78 -19.65
N TRP A 82 9.30 -9.74 -18.50
CA TRP A 82 8.56 -10.88 -17.97
C TRP A 82 7.36 -11.26 -18.83
N LEU A 83 6.66 -10.29 -19.43
CA LEU A 83 5.55 -10.56 -20.34
C LEU A 83 6.00 -11.33 -21.60
N CYS A 84 7.23 -11.09 -22.06
CA CYS A 84 7.85 -11.80 -23.17
C CYS A 84 8.39 -13.20 -22.78
N SER A 85 8.53 -13.49 -21.49
CA SER A 85 9.10 -14.75 -21.01
C SER A 85 8.09 -15.89 -21.09
N THR A 86 8.58 -17.11 -21.35
CA THR A 86 7.77 -18.34 -21.45
C THR A 86 7.83 -19.18 -20.18
N ASP A 87 8.98 -19.18 -19.52
CA ASP A 87 9.29 -20.00 -18.37
C ASP A 87 10.15 -19.22 -17.37
N CYS A 88 10.07 -19.61 -16.11
CA CYS A 88 10.81 -18.98 -15.03
C CYS A 88 11.20 -19.99 -13.95
N THR A 89 12.16 -19.61 -13.12
CA THR A 89 12.57 -20.30 -11.90
C THR A 89 11.97 -19.63 -10.67
N LYS A 90 11.87 -20.39 -9.57
CA LYS A 90 11.41 -19.88 -8.27
C LYS A 90 12.17 -18.61 -7.84
N ARG A 91 13.49 -18.59 -8.05
CA ARG A 91 14.36 -17.47 -7.68
C ARG A 91 14.08 -16.21 -8.50
N GLU A 92 13.80 -16.36 -9.79
CA GLU A 92 13.43 -15.22 -10.66
C GLU A 92 12.10 -14.62 -10.19
N VAL A 93 11.11 -15.47 -9.90
CA VAL A 93 9.80 -15.03 -9.40
C VAL A 93 9.93 -14.33 -8.05
N GLN A 94 10.73 -14.87 -7.12
CA GLN A 94 11.03 -14.22 -5.83
C GLN A 94 11.67 -12.84 -6.00
N SER A 95 12.61 -12.71 -6.94
CA SER A 95 13.27 -11.43 -7.25
C SER A 95 12.27 -10.41 -7.81
N LEU A 96 11.40 -10.83 -8.74
CA LEU A 96 10.32 -10.00 -9.28
C LEU A 96 9.37 -9.56 -8.16
N LEU A 97 8.89 -10.50 -7.34
CA LEU A 97 7.97 -10.25 -6.23
C LEU A 97 8.56 -9.30 -5.19
N GLY A 98 9.84 -9.43 -4.86
CA GLY A 98 10.50 -8.50 -3.93
C GLY A 98 10.46 -7.06 -4.45
N LYS A 99 10.69 -6.87 -5.75
CA LYS A 99 10.62 -5.56 -6.40
C LYS A 99 9.19 -5.01 -6.45
N LEU A 100 8.21 -5.83 -6.85
CA LEU A 100 6.80 -5.42 -6.89
C LEU A 100 6.25 -5.15 -5.48
N ASN A 101 6.69 -5.89 -4.46
CA ASN A 101 6.29 -5.68 -3.08
C ASN A 101 6.87 -4.39 -2.49
N PHE A 102 8.06 -3.97 -2.93
CA PHE A 102 8.56 -2.64 -2.59
C PHE A 102 7.64 -1.55 -3.17
N VAL A 103 7.30 -1.66 -4.45
CA VAL A 103 6.42 -0.69 -5.14
C VAL A 103 4.99 -0.68 -4.59
N SER A 104 4.48 -1.81 -4.11
CA SER A 104 3.13 -1.92 -3.54
C SER A 104 2.94 -1.17 -2.22
N GLN A 105 4.04 -0.70 -1.61
CA GLN A 105 3.98 0.26 -0.50
C GLN A 105 3.47 1.62 -0.98
N CYS A 106 3.92 2.08 -2.15
CA CYS A 106 3.48 3.33 -2.78
C CYS A 106 2.24 3.17 -3.66
N VAL A 107 1.91 1.95 -4.08
CA VAL A 107 0.75 1.63 -4.92
C VAL A 107 -0.09 0.57 -4.22
N CYS A 108 -0.98 1.03 -3.33
CA CYS A 108 -1.75 0.14 -2.45
C CYS A 108 -2.59 -0.89 -3.23
N SER A 109 -3.20 -0.49 -4.35
CA SER A 109 -3.97 -1.39 -5.23
C SER A 109 -3.14 -2.56 -5.78
N GLY A 110 -1.82 -2.37 -5.90
CA GLY A 110 -0.88 -3.40 -6.36
C GLY A 110 -0.74 -4.59 -5.42
N ARG A 111 -1.08 -4.43 -4.13
CA ARG A 111 -0.91 -5.48 -3.11
C ARG A 111 -1.73 -6.74 -3.41
N ILE A 112 -2.90 -6.59 -4.04
CA ILE A 112 -3.75 -7.73 -4.43
C ILE A 112 -3.04 -8.60 -5.47
N PHE A 113 -2.42 -7.97 -6.48
CA PHE A 113 -1.67 -8.66 -7.52
C PHE A 113 -0.41 -9.33 -6.95
N VAL A 114 0.32 -8.66 -6.06
CA VAL A 114 1.44 -9.28 -5.33
C VAL A 114 0.98 -10.49 -4.51
N SER A 115 -0.17 -10.41 -3.84
CA SER A 115 -0.73 -11.53 -3.07
C SER A 115 -1.07 -12.73 -3.97
N ARG A 116 -1.70 -12.50 -5.13
CA ARG A 116 -1.98 -13.57 -6.11
C ARG A 116 -0.69 -14.22 -6.63
N LEU A 117 0.32 -13.42 -6.96
CA LEU A 117 1.63 -13.89 -7.40
C LEU A 117 2.36 -14.67 -6.28
N LEU A 118 2.23 -14.27 -5.02
CA LEU A 118 2.76 -15.01 -3.86
C LEU A 118 2.04 -16.35 -3.65
N ASN A 119 0.72 -16.40 -3.85
CA ASN A 119 -0.02 -17.65 -3.79
C ASN A 119 0.44 -18.61 -4.89
N TRP A 120 0.66 -18.11 -6.10
CA TRP A 120 1.24 -18.89 -7.19
C TRP A 120 2.66 -19.38 -6.88
N LEU A 121 3.48 -18.57 -6.21
CA LEU A 121 4.83 -18.97 -5.77
C LEU A 121 4.81 -20.12 -4.74
N ARG A 122 3.73 -20.28 -3.97
CA ARG A 122 3.62 -21.32 -2.93
C ARG A 122 3.70 -22.73 -3.53
N ASP A 123 3.11 -22.91 -4.71
CA ASP A 123 3.04 -24.19 -5.40
C ASP A 123 4.28 -24.46 -6.29
N PHE A 124 5.28 -23.57 -6.23
CA PHE A 124 6.46 -23.62 -7.09
C PHE A 124 7.49 -24.65 -6.59
N PRO A 125 7.96 -25.57 -7.46
CA PRO A 125 8.97 -26.55 -7.10
C PRO A 125 10.32 -25.88 -6.78
N ASP A 126 11.08 -26.44 -5.84
CA ASP A 126 12.35 -25.84 -5.40
C ASP A 126 13.44 -25.85 -6.48
N LYS A 127 13.34 -26.75 -7.45
CA LYS A 127 14.27 -26.86 -8.58
C LYS A 127 13.51 -26.97 -9.89
N GLY A 128 14.11 -26.41 -10.94
CA GLY A 128 13.56 -26.45 -12.29
C GLY A 128 12.86 -25.16 -12.68
N LYS A 129 12.19 -25.23 -13.82
CA LYS A 129 11.46 -24.11 -14.41
C LYS A 129 9.99 -24.48 -14.54
N LEU A 130 9.11 -23.48 -14.38
CA LEU A 130 7.70 -23.60 -14.71
C LEU A 130 7.35 -22.65 -15.84
N VAL A 131 6.40 -23.11 -16.67
CA VAL A 131 5.79 -22.28 -17.70
C VAL A 131 4.96 -21.19 -17.02
N ILE A 132 5.14 -19.95 -17.47
CA ILE A 132 4.38 -18.80 -16.97
C ILE A 132 2.94 -18.93 -17.46
N GLN A 133 2.00 -18.99 -16.52
CA GLN A 133 0.57 -19.11 -16.81
C GLN A 133 -0.01 -17.78 -17.32
N ALA A 134 -1.15 -17.85 -18.02
CA ALA A 134 -1.85 -16.67 -18.52
C ALA A 134 -2.25 -15.70 -17.39
N ASP A 135 -2.76 -16.23 -16.27
CA ASP A 135 -3.17 -15.43 -15.12
C ASP A 135 -2.02 -14.64 -14.51
N PHE A 136 -0.82 -15.23 -14.45
CA PHE A 136 0.39 -14.54 -14.01
C PHE A 136 0.72 -13.34 -14.92
N LYS A 137 0.56 -13.52 -16.25
CA LYS A 137 0.76 -12.42 -17.20
C LYS A 137 -0.31 -11.35 -17.08
N LEU A 138 -1.56 -11.71 -16.77
CA LEU A 138 -2.62 -10.73 -16.52
C LEU A 138 -2.30 -9.85 -15.30
N ASP A 139 -1.80 -10.44 -14.21
CA ASP A 139 -1.36 -9.68 -13.05
C ASP A 139 -0.21 -8.72 -13.41
N LEU A 140 0.73 -9.15 -14.26
CA LEU A 140 1.82 -8.30 -14.75
C LEU A 140 1.36 -7.21 -15.73
N LEU A 141 0.38 -7.49 -16.59
CA LEU A 141 -0.21 -6.49 -17.46
C LEU A 141 -0.87 -5.36 -16.65
N TRP A 142 -1.50 -5.70 -15.52
CA TRP A 142 -2.01 -4.67 -14.61
C TRP A 142 -0.88 -3.74 -14.13
N TRP A 143 0.27 -4.30 -13.74
CA TRP A 143 1.43 -3.49 -13.35
C TRP A 143 1.96 -2.64 -14.51
N GLN A 144 1.96 -3.14 -15.74
CA GLN A 144 2.42 -2.35 -16.90
C GLN A 144 1.50 -1.16 -17.20
N GLU A 145 0.18 -1.40 -17.18
CA GLU A 145 -0.84 -0.41 -17.58
C GLU A 145 -1.11 0.62 -16.48
N PHE A 146 -1.24 0.18 -15.23
CA PHE A 146 -1.76 1.02 -14.15
C PHE A 146 -0.67 1.63 -13.27
N LEU A 147 0.52 1.03 -13.18
CA LEU A 147 1.58 1.57 -12.33
C LEU A 147 1.91 3.05 -12.61
N PRO A 148 2.02 3.53 -13.86
CA PRO A 148 2.30 4.94 -14.14
C PRO A 148 1.22 5.89 -13.61
N GLY A 149 -0.05 5.45 -13.62
CA GLY A 149 -1.19 6.26 -13.18
C GLY A 149 -1.44 6.21 -11.68
N TYR A 150 -1.00 5.15 -10.99
CA TYR A 150 -1.19 4.99 -9.54
C TYR A 150 0.05 5.43 -8.72
N ASN A 151 1.20 5.62 -9.35
CA ASN A 151 2.37 6.17 -8.66
C ASN A 151 2.12 7.64 -8.26
N GLY A 152 2.33 7.96 -6.98
CA GLY A 152 2.05 9.31 -6.46
C GLY A 152 0.57 9.59 -6.19
N VAL A 153 -0.29 8.56 -6.19
CA VAL A 153 -1.71 8.68 -5.84
C VAL A 153 -2.00 8.19 -4.43
N SER A 154 -1.25 7.20 -3.92
CA SER A 154 -1.47 6.70 -2.56
C SER A 154 -1.17 7.80 -1.54
N MET A 155 -2.07 7.97 -0.58
CA MET A 155 -1.94 8.98 0.46
C MET A 155 -0.93 8.57 1.53
N ILE A 156 -0.25 9.55 2.10
CA ILE A 156 0.45 9.39 3.38
C ILE A 156 -0.63 9.11 4.42
N LEU A 157 -0.61 7.92 5.01
CA LEU A 157 -1.55 7.56 6.08
C LEU A 157 -1.17 8.36 7.34
N SER A 158 -2.06 9.25 7.80
CA SER A 158 -1.97 9.86 9.12
C SER A 158 -2.74 9.02 10.13
N ASP A 159 -2.15 8.79 11.31
CA ASP A 159 -2.86 8.16 12.44
C ASP A 159 -4.01 9.05 12.95
N GLU A 160 -3.94 10.35 12.66
CA GLU A 160 -5.05 11.28 12.83
C GLU A 160 -6.03 11.09 11.67
N PHE A 161 -6.92 10.09 11.80
CA PHE A 161 -8.20 10.19 11.11
C PHE A 161 -8.85 11.49 11.58
N SER A 162 -9.17 12.39 10.65
CA SER A 162 -10.17 13.42 10.91
C SER A 162 -11.37 12.73 11.56
N ASN A 163 -11.88 13.25 12.68
CA ASN A 163 -13.05 12.68 13.35
C ASN A 163 -14.13 12.43 12.29
N PRO A 164 -14.37 11.17 11.90
CA PRO A 164 -15.25 10.90 10.77
C PRO A 164 -16.66 11.34 11.17
N ASP A 165 -17.38 11.95 10.24
CA ASP A 165 -18.75 12.41 10.52
C ASP A 165 -19.63 11.25 11.01
N GLN A 166 -19.39 10.04 10.48
CA GLN A 166 -19.97 8.78 10.96
C GLN A 166 -18.99 7.62 10.85
N LEU A 167 -19.00 6.75 11.85
CA LEU A 167 -18.26 5.49 11.87
C LEU A 167 -19.25 4.33 11.94
N PHE A 168 -19.14 3.41 10.99
CA PHE A 168 -19.88 2.15 11.03
C PHE A 168 -18.95 0.95 10.94
N SER A 169 -19.38 -0.17 11.51
CA SER A 169 -18.68 -1.44 11.45
C SER A 169 -19.60 -2.50 10.86
N VAL A 170 -19.06 -3.33 9.96
CA VAL A 170 -19.79 -4.42 9.34
C VAL A 170 -19.02 -5.73 9.47
N SER A 171 -19.74 -6.84 9.48
CA SER A 171 -19.17 -8.18 9.48
C SER A 171 -20.05 -9.13 8.70
N ALA A 172 -19.42 -10.08 8.01
CA ALA A 172 -20.08 -11.14 7.28
C ALA A 172 -19.56 -12.50 7.76
N CYS A 173 -20.41 -13.51 7.67
CA CYS A 173 -20.03 -14.91 7.72
C CYS A 173 -20.59 -15.63 6.48
N LEU A 174 -20.37 -16.94 6.36
CA LEU A 174 -20.86 -17.68 5.18
C LEU A 174 -22.39 -17.76 5.08
N THR A 175 -23.13 -17.43 6.15
CA THR A 175 -24.59 -17.59 6.20
C THR A 175 -25.35 -16.29 6.40
N GLY A 176 -24.67 -15.19 6.71
CA GLY A 176 -25.34 -13.93 6.99
C GLY A 176 -24.37 -12.79 7.27
N CYS A 177 -24.95 -11.65 7.61
CA CYS A 177 -24.22 -10.44 7.85
C CYS A 177 -24.87 -9.55 8.89
N GLY A 178 -24.13 -8.53 9.31
CA GLY A 178 -24.64 -7.50 10.19
C GLY A 178 -23.74 -6.28 10.20
N GLY A 179 -24.25 -5.23 10.82
CA GLY A 179 -23.49 -4.01 11.03
C GLY A 179 -24.02 -3.22 12.20
N TRP A 180 -23.17 -2.34 12.71
CA TRP A 180 -23.48 -1.40 13.78
C TRP A 180 -23.02 0.02 13.42
N MET A 181 -23.83 1.01 13.74
CA MET A 181 -23.55 2.44 13.58
C MET A 181 -24.36 3.26 14.58
N ASP A 182 -23.70 4.05 15.43
CA ASP A 182 -24.32 5.00 16.38
C ASP A 182 -25.54 4.44 17.14
N GLY A 183 -25.39 3.25 17.73
CA GLY A 183 -26.43 2.60 18.52
C GLY A 183 -27.54 1.91 17.70
N ARG A 184 -27.48 1.97 16.37
CA ARG A 184 -28.33 1.18 15.45
C ARG A 184 -27.56 -0.05 14.98
N TYR A 185 -28.27 -1.14 14.75
CA TYR A 185 -27.69 -2.34 14.18
C TYR A 185 -28.65 -3.01 13.21
N PHE A 186 -28.10 -3.80 12.30
CA PHE A 186 -28.85 -4.75 11.51
C PHE A 186 -28.18 -6.12 11.56
N HIS A 187 -28.98 -7.15 11.36
CA HIS A 187 -28.52 -8.52 11.17
C HIS A 187 -29.47 -9.17 10.15
N CYS A 188 -28.92 -9.91 9.21
CA CYS A 188 -29.69 -10.62 8.19
C CYS A 188 -29.00 -11.91 7.78
N SER A 189 -29.77 -12.96 7.50
CA SER A 189 -29.27 -14.14 6.79
C SER A 189 -29.20 -13.85 5.30
N PHE A 190 -28.17 -14.35 4.62
CA PHE A 190 -28.13 -14.22 3.17
C PHE A 190 -29.26 -15.06 2.54
N PRO A 191 -29.96 -14.54 1.52
CA PRO A 191 -30.94 -15.33 0.77
C PRO A 191 -30.31 -16.56 0.13
N GLU A 192 -31.09 -17.64 -0.04
CA GLU A 192 -30.62 -18.91 -0.62
C GLU A 192 -29.93 -18.70 -1.98
N PHE A 193 -30.47 -17.83 -2.85
CA PHE A 193 -29.86 -17.57 -4.16
C PHE A 193 -28.44 -16.98 -4.10
N ILE A 194 -28.03 -16.40 -2.96
CA ILE A 194 -26.65 -15.95 -2.74
C ILE A 194 -25.81 -17.07 -2.15
N LEU A 195 -26.35 -17.83 -1.20
CA LEU A 195 -25.67 -18.98 -0.58
C LEU A 195 -25.33 -20.05 -1.62
N ASP A 196 -26.24 -20.29 -2.56
CA ASP A 196 -26.08 -21.27 -3.65
C ASP A 196 -24.94 -20.93 -4.62
N GLN A 197 -24.47 -19.68 -4.64
CA GLN A 197 -23.34 -19.26 -5.48
C GLN A 197 -21.97 -19.66 -4.92
N ASN A 198 -21.90 -20.12 -3.65
CA ASN A 198 -20.67 -20.56 -2.99
C ASN A 198 -19.51 -19.55 -3.12
N LEU A 199 -19.82 -18.27 -2.88
CA LEU A 199 -18.88 -17.15 -3.03
C LEU A 199 -17.80 -17.14 -1.94
N HIS A 200 -16.67 -16.50 -2.25
CA HIS A 200 -15.60 -16.27 -1.27
C HIS A 200 -16.04 -15.28 -0.18
N ILE A 201 -15.52 -15.42 1.06
CA ILE A 201 -15.88 -14.57 2.20
C ILE A 201 -15.74 -13.06 1.92
N ASN A 202 -14.69 -12.64 1.20
CA ASN A 202 -14.48 -11.24 0.80
C ASN A 202 -15.65 -10.65 -0.02
N LEU A 203 -16.35 -11.46 -0.83
CA LEU A 203 -17.53 -11.00 -1.57
C LEU A 203 -18.72 -10.80 -0.64
N PHE A 204 -18.88 -11.65 0.38
CA PHE A 204 -19.89 -11.47 1.41
C PHE A 204 -19.61 -10.24 2.27
N GLU A 205 -18.34 -9.97 2.61
CA GLU A 205 -17.93 -8.73 3.29
C GLU A 205 -18.25 -7.49 2.45
N MET A 206 -17.89 -7.49 1.15
CA MET A 206 -18.22 -6.41 0.22
C MET A 206 -19.74 -6.21 0.10
N LEU A 207 -20.50 -7.29 -0.05
CA LEU A 207 -21.96 -7.23 -0.11
C LEU A 207 -22.54 -6.63 1.19
N THR A 208 -21.96 -6.96 2.33
CA THR A 208 -22.39 -6.42 3.62
C THR A 208 -22.14 -4.93 3.73
N ILE A 209 -20.99 -4.44 3.25
CA ILE A 209 -20.72 -3.00 3.13
C ILE A 209 -21.82 -2.33 2.29
N VAL A 210 -22.16 -2.90 1.13
CA VAL A 210 -23.22 -2.36 0.25
C VAL A 210 -24.59 -2.36 0.94
N VAL A 211 -24.93 -3.43 1.68
CA VAL A 211 -26.18 -3.49 2.44
C VAL A 211 -26.23 -2.42 3.52
N ALA A 212 -25.14 -2.24 4.29
CA ALA A 212 -25.03 -1.22 5.31
C ALA A 212 -25.22 0.19 4.72
N LEU A 213 -24.52 0.49 3.62
CA LEU A 213 -24.65 1.76 2.91
C LEU A 213 -26.09 2.00 2.45
N LYS A 214 -26.78 0.98 1.89
CA LYS A 214 -28.18 1.12 1.47
C LYS A 214 -29.16 1.32 2.63
N LEU A 215 -28.91 0.68 3.77
CA LEU A 215 -29.77 0.80 4.95
C LEU A 215 -29.60 2.15 5.66
N TRP A 216 -28.38 2.67 5.67
CA TRP A 216 -28.02 3.91 6.35
C TRP A 216 -27.82 5.09 5.42
N ASP A 217 -28.11 4.97 4.14
CA ASP A 217 -28.02 6.01 3.11
C ASP A 217 -28.55 7.39 3.61
N LYS A 218 -29.75 7.38 4.18
CA LYS A 218 -30.40 8.59 4.72
C LYS A 218 -29.72 9.17 5.96
N LEU A 219 -28.95 8.37 6.68
CA LEU A 219 -28.21 8.78 7.88
C LEU A 219 -26.80 9.26 7.50
N LEU A 220 -26.18 8.64 6.51
CA LEU A 220 -24.81 8.92 6.08
C LEU A 220 -24.66 10.20 5.22
N GLN A 221 -25.78 10.82 4.79
CA GLN A 221 -25.79 12.03 3.95
C GLN A 221 -24.88 11.92 2.70
N ILE A 222 -24.80 10.73 2.09
CA ILE A 222 -24.03 10.45 0.87
C ILE A 222 -24.83 10.87 -0.37
#